data_AF-N6TNW0-F1
#
_entry.id   AF-N6TNW0-F1
#
_cell.length_a   1.000
_cell.length_b   1.000
_cell.length_c   1.000
_cell.angle_alpha   90.00
_cell.angle_beta   90.00
_cell.angle_gamma   90.00
#
_symmetry.space_group_name_H-M   'P 1'
#
loop_
_entity.id
_entity.type
_entity.pdbx_description
1 polymer ?
#
loop_
_entity_poly.entity_id
_entity_poly.type
_entity_poly.pdbx_seq_one_letter_code
_entity_poly.pdbx_strand_id
1 'polypeptide(L)'
;MQTRHQTKRGDTTQTLTNDIAKLLDKCGNKRSSGSERPPVYWWNAEIGNLRCACATSRRRLMRARKNPKTFQQVYELTEEHKHNKSALKKEIRSSKKIKCREPCAELEKDI
;
A
#
# COMPACT_ATOMS: atom_id res chain seq x y z
N MET A 1 23.82 -44.98 -46.38
CA MET A 1 22.78 -43.93 -46.30
C MET A 1 22.58 -43.60 -44.82
N GLN A 2 23.06 -42.44 -44.34
CA GLN A 2 22.84 -41.98 -42.96
C GLN A 2 22.05 -40.67 -43.02
N THR A 3 20.80 -40.70 -42.56
CA THR A 3 19.91 -39.54 -42.45
C THR A 3 20.15 -38.84 -41.12
N ARG A 4 20.70 -37.63 -41.17
CA ARG A 4 20.96 -36.75 -40.03
C ARG A 4 19.69 -35.97 -39.69
N HIS A 5 18.96 -36.36 -38.65
CA HIS A 5 17.85 -35.57 -38.13
C HIS A 5 18.40 -34.34 -37.39
N GLN A 6 18.26 -33.16 -38.01
CA GLN A 6 18.51 -31.87 -37.36
C GLN A 6 17.25 -31.47 -36.59
N THR A 7 17.30 -31.48 -35.25
CA THR A 7 16.22 -30.97 -34.41
C THR A 7 16.32 -29.45 -34.24
N LYS A 8 15.21 -28.77 -34.53
CA LYS A 8 15.02 -27.32 -34.56
C LYS A 8 15.18 -26.69 -33.16
N ARG A 9 16.40 -26.29 -32.80
CA ARG A 9 16.68 -25.53 -31.56
C ARG A 9 16.24 -24.05 -31.61
N GLY A 10 15.76 -23.56 -32.76
CA GLY A 10 15.35 -22.16 -32.96
C GLY A 10 13.90 -21.83 -32.56
N ASP A 11 12.99 -22.82 -32.53
CA ASP A 11 11.58 -22.57 -32.23
C ASP A 11 11.30 -22.43 -30.73
N THR A 12 12.06 -23.13 -29.88
CA THR A 12 11.86 -23.11 -28.43
C THR A 12 12.29 -21.79 -27.80
N THR A 13 13.39 -21.19 -28.27
CA THR A 13 13.85 -19.88 -27.80
C THR A 13 12.90 -18.78 -28.22
N GLN A 14 12.33 -18.86 -29.43
CA GLN A 14 11.33 -17.91 -29.91
C GLN A 14 10.00 -18.04 -29.14
N THR A 15 9.62 -19.27 -28.77
CA THR A 15 8.43 -19.51 -27.95
C THR A 15 8.62 -18.98 -26.53
N LEU A 16 9.78 -19.26 -25.91
CA LEU A 16 10.13 -18.76 -24.57
C LEU A 16 10.18 -17.23 -24.52
N THR A 17 10.79 -16.59 -25.52
CA THR A 17 10.84 -15.12 -25.58
C THR A 17 9.46 -14.50 -25.75
N ASN A 18 8.59 -15.10 -26.55
CA ASN A 18 7.20 -14.66 -26.71
C ASN A 18 6.37 -14.84 -25.44
N ASP A 19 6.61 -15.91 -24.68
CA ASP A 19 5.91 -16.15 -23.42
C ASP A 19 6.39 -15.23 -22.30
N ILE A 20 7.70 -14.91 -22.27
CA ILE A 20 8.26 -13.87 -21.41
C ILE A 20 7.65 -12.51 -21.77
N ALA A 21 7.57 -12.15 -23.06
CA ALA A 21 6.96 -10.89 -23.50
C ALA A 21 5.48 -10.78 -23.07
N LYS A 22 4.69 -11.85 -23.24
CA LYS A 22 3.29 -11.90 -22.79
C LYS A 22 3.12 -11.77 -21.28
N LEU A 23 4.06 -12.32 -20.50
CA LEU A 23 4.07 -12.17 -19.04
C LEU A 23 4.40 -10.74 -18.62
N LEU A 24 5.36 -10.10 -19.31
CA LEU A 24 5.73 -8.71 -19.06
C LEU A 24 4.59 -7.74 -19.41
N ASP A 25 3.85 -7.97 -20.51
CA ASP A 25 2.66 -7.18 -20.87
C ASP A 25 1.50 -7.36 -19.87
N LYS A 26 1.30 -8.58 -19.34
CA LYS A 26 0.31 -8.84 -18.28
C LYS A 26 0.65 -8.14 -16.96
N CYS A 27 1.93 -8.05 -16.63
CA CYS A 27 2.40 -7.35 -15.43
C CYS A 27 2.49 -5.83 -15.63
N GLY A 28 2.62 -5.36 -16.87
CA GLY A 28 2.95 -3.98 -17.21
C GLY A 28 1.79 -2.99 -17.26
N ASN A 29 0.53 -3.39 -17.05
CA ASN A 29 -0.58 -2.45 -17.17
C ASN A 29 -1.67 -2.67 -16.11
N LYS A 30 -1.41 -2.11 -14.93
CA LYS A 30 -2.47 -1.60 -14.06
C LYS A 30 -2.20 -0.12 -13.83
N ARG A 31 -2.59 0.72 -14.79
CA ARG A 31 -2.74 2.16 -14.54
C ARG A 31 -3.87 2.33 -13.53
N SER A 32 -3.54 2.48 -12.26
CA SER A 32 -4.53 2.87 -11.26
C SER A 32 -4.49 4.38 -11.11
N SER A 33 -5.54 5.02 -11.62
CA SER A 33 -5.77 6.45 -11.52
C SER A 33 -5.85 6.86 -10.04
N GLY A 34 -4.82 7.57 -9.56
CA GLY A 34 -4.87 8.37 -8.33
C GLY A 34 -3.82 8.01 -7.29
N SER A 35 -2.69 8.74 -7.28
CA SER A 35 -1.67 8.71 -6.22
C SER A 35 -0.94 7.36 -6.06
N GLU A 36 -0.18 6.99 -7.08
CA GLU A 36 0.73 5.84 -7.11
C GLU A 36 2.04 6.15 -6.36
N ARG A 37 1.94 6.61 -5.10
CA ARG A 37 3.09 6.44 -4.20
C ARG A 37 3.21 4.93 -4.00
N PRO A 38 4.40 4.31 -4.20
CA PRO A 38 4.56 2.88 -3.97
C PRO A 38 3.97 2.56 -2.60
N PRO A 39 3.09 1.53 -2.50
CA PRO A 39 2.46 1.20 -1.24
C PRO A 39 3.59 0.92 -0.27
N VAL A 40 3.76 1.83 0.68
CA VAL A 40 4.77 1.65 1.72
C VAL A 40 4.44 0.31 2.37
N TYR A 41 5.42 -0.52 2.68
CA TYR A 41 5.18 -1.89 3.15
C TYR A 41 4.19 -2.00 4.33
N TRP A 42 4.01 -0.93 5.10
CA TRP A 42 3.08 -0.78 6.22
C TRP A 42 1.79 -0.01 5.91
N TRP A 43 1.51 0.32 4.64
CA TRP A 43 0.30 1.04 4.25
C TRP A 43 -0.87 0.07 4.06
N ASN A 44 -2.01 0.38 4.67
CA ASN A 44 -3.24 -0.37 4.52
C ASN A 44 -4.45 0.58 4.44
N ALA A 45 -5.62 0.05 4.05
CA ALA A 45 -6.85 0.84 3.91
C ALA A 45 -7.25 1.57 5.20
N GLU A 46 -7.03 0.93 6.35
CA GLU A 46 -7.36 1.49 7.66
C GLU A 46 -6.51 2.72 8.00
N ILE A 47 -5.21 2.70 7.72
CA ILE A 47 -4.32 3.87 7.82
C ILE A 47 -4.81 4.97 6.88
N GLY A 48 -5.27 4.62 5.68
CA GLY A 48 -5.90 5.57 4.75
C GLY A 48 -7.11 6.28 5.37
N ASN A 49 -8.05 5.51 5.93
CA ASN A 49 -9.24 6.01 6.59
C ASN A 49 -8.90 6.90 7.79
N LEU A 50 -8.02 6.43 8.67
CA LEU A 50 -7.56 7.17 9.85
C LEU A 50 -6.83 8.47 9.49
N ARG A 51 -6.08 8.49 8.38
CA ARG A 51 -5.45 9.72 7.87
C ARG A 51 -6.48 10.72 7.40
N CYS A 52 -7.49 10.27 6.66
CA CYS A 52 -8.60 11.11 6.21
C CYS A 52 -9.37 11.70 7.41
N ALA A 53 -9.68 10.88 8.42
CA ALA A 53 -10.35 11.31 9.64
C ALA A 53 -9.51 12.32 10.44
N CYS A 54 -8.22 12.06 10.61
CA CYS A 54 -7.28 12.95 11.31
C CYS A 54 -7.12 14.30 10.58
N ALA A 55 -6.99 14.28 9.25
CA ALA A 55 -6.91 15.50 8.45
C ALA A 55 -8.20 16.32 8.53
N THR A 56 -9.35 15.65 8.52
CA THR A 56 -10.67 16.29 8.60
C THR A 56 -10.89 16.93 9.96
N SER A 57 -10.65 16.22 11.07
CA SER A 57 -10.76 16.78 12.41
C SER A 57 -9.77 17.92 12.65
N ARG A 58 -8.52 17.81 12.15
CA ARG A 58 -7.55 18.91 12.17
C ARG A 58 -8.09 20.16 11.47
N ARG A 59 -8.64 20.01 10.26
CA ARG A 59 -9.23 21.13 9.50
C ARG A 59 -10.40 21.76 10.24
N ARG A 60 -11.29 20.95 10.83
CA ARG A 60 -12.40 21.44 11.67
C ARG A 60 -11.89 22.25 12.85
N LEU A 61 -10.91 21.74 13.60
CA LEU A 61 -10.29 22.44 14.72
C LEU A 61 -9.63 23.76 14.28
N MET A 62 -8.88 23.77 13.19
CA MET A 62 -8.23 24.99 12.70
C MET A 62 -9.23 26.06 12.26
N ARG A 63 -10.36 25.66 11.67
CA ARG A 63 -11.45 26.58 11.32
C ARG A 63 -12.17 27.09 12.57
N ALA A 64 -12.42 26.23 13.55
CA ALA A 64 -13.07 26.60 14.81
C ALA A 64 -12.25 27.61 15.61
N ARG A 65 -10.92 27.61 15.49
CA ARG A 65 -10.05 28.64 16.09
C ARG A 65 -10.15 30.01 15.42
N LYS A 66 -10.61 30.07 14.16
CA LYS A 66 -10.75 31.32 13.39
C LYS A 66 -12.14 31.96 13.51
N ASN A 67 -13.14 31.18 13.89
CA ASN A 67 -14.52 31.63 14.00
C ASN A 67 -14.92 31.74 15.48
N PRO A 68 -15.85 32.63 15.84
CA PRO A 68 -16.43 32.63 17.18
C PRO A 68 -17.12 31.29 17.44
N LYS A 69 -16.54 30.50 18.34
CA LYS A 69 -17.02 29.20 18.81
C LYS A 69 -17.01 29.23 20.33
N THR A 70 -17.91 28.49 20.96
CA THR A 70 -17.87 28.34 22.42
C THR A 70 -16.62 27.54 22.82
N PHE A 71 -16.11 27.78 24.02
CA PHE A 71 -14.98 27.02 24.57
C PHE A 71 -15.25 25.51 24.51
N GLN A 72 -16.46 25.09 24.85
CA GLN A 72 -16.90 23.70 24.80
C GLN A 72 -16.75 23.08 23.41
N GLN A 73 -17.18 23.78 22.35
CA GLN A 73 -17.06 23.30 20.98
C GLN A 73 -15.59 23.16 20.54
N VAL A 74 -14.73 24.09 20.96
CA VAL A 74 -13.28 24.01 20.66
C VAL A 74 -12.64 22.84 21.40
N TYR A 75 -13.06 22.59 22.65
CA TYR A 75 -12.59 21.46 23.44
C TYR A 75 -12.96 20.12 22.79
N GLU A 76 -14.23 19.93 22.40
CA GLU A 76 -14.71 18.71 21.74
C GLU A 76 -13.95 18.43 20.43
N LEU A 77 -13.76 19.44 19.58
CA LEU A 77 -12.98 19.32 18.35
C LEU A 77 -11.49 19.00 18.62
N THR A 78 -10.96 19.49 19.74
CA THR A 78 -9.59 19.18 20.16
C THR A 78 -9.46 17.72 20.58
N GLU A 79 -10.39 17.21 21.39
CA GLU A 79 -10.39 15.80 21.80
C GLU A 79 -10.67 14.86 20.62
N GLU A 80 -11.58 15.22 19.69
CA GLU A 80 -11.79 14.46 18.43
C GLU A 80 -10.47 14.36 17.63
N HIS A 81 -9.75 15.48 17.47
CA HIS A 81 -8.48 15.47 16.76
C HIS A 81 -7.42 14.63 17.46
N LYS A 82 -7.33 14.75 18.79
CA LYS A 82 -6.38 13.98 19.62
C LYS A 82 -6.68 12.47 19.55
N HIS A 83 -7.94 12.08 19.59
CA HIS A 83 -8.37 10.70 19.42
C HIS A 83 -7.95 10.15 18.05
N ASN A 84 -8.35 10.82 16.96
CA ASN A 84 -8.03 10.38 15.59
C ASN A 84 -6.51 10.32 15.34
N LYS A 85 -5.74 11.28 15.88
CA LYS A 85 -4.28 11.27 15.81
C LYS A 85 -3.66 10.09 16.55
N SER A 86 -4.23 9.73 17.70
CA SER A 86 -3.74 8.62 18.52
C SER A 86 -4.05 7.27 17.87
N ALA A 87 -5.27 7.12 17.34
CA ALA A 87 -5.68 5.95 16.55
C ALA A 87 -4.76 5.75 15.33
N LEU A 88 -4.52 6.81 14.54
CA LEU A 88 -3.61 6.76 13.39
C LEU A 88 -2.19 6.32 13.78
N LYS A 89 -1.63 6.88 14.86
CA LYS A 89 -0.30 6.50 15.36
C LYS A 89 -0.24 5.05 15.83
N LYS A 90 -1.31 4.57 16.49
CA LYS A 90 -1.41 3.18 16.95
C LYS A 90 -1.42 2.24 15.74
N GLU A 91 -2.23 2.53 14.74
CA GLU A 91 -2.36 1.69 13.55
C GLU A 91 -1.08 1.66 12.72
N ILE A 92 -0.42 2.79 12.50
CA ILE A 92 0.89 2.83 11.81
C ILE A 92 1.92 1.96 12.55
N ARG A 93 1.96 2.02 13.88
CA ARG A 93 2.89 1.18 14.68
C ARG A 93 2.52 -0.30 14.57
N SER A 94 1.23 -0.62 14.63
CA SER A 94 0.72 -1.99 14.50
C SER A 94 1.07 -2.58 13.14
N SER A 95 0.74 -1.87 12.06
CA SER A 95 1.00 -2.34 10.69
C SER A 95 2.49 -2.52 10.43
N LYS A 96 3.35 -1.59 10.88
CA LYS A 96 4.81 -1.77 10.81
C LYS A 96 5.28 -3.02 11.54
N LYS A 97 4.76 -3.28 12.75
CA LYS A 97 5.13 -4.46 13.54
C LYS A 97 4.70 -5.76 12.85
N ILE A 98 3.49 -5.81 12.32
CA ILE A 98 2.95 -6.97 11.60
C ILE A 98 3.78 -7.24 10.36
N LYS A 99 4.01 -6.21 9.53
CA LYS A 99 4.74 -6.33 8.27
C LYS A 99 6.22 -6.63 8.45
N CYS A 100 6.80 -6.23 9.58
CA CYS A 100 8.15 -6.65 9.96
C CYS A 100 8.23 -8.13 10.37
N ARG A 101 7.14 -8.70 10.90
CA ARG A 101 7.08 -10.11 11.33
C ARG A 101 6.82 -11.07 10.17
N GLU A 102 6.10 -10.63 9.13
CA GLU A 102 5.76 -11.46 7.97
C GLU A 102 7.00 -12.17 7.35
N PRO A 103 8.10 -11.48 7.02
CA PRO A 103 9.30 -12.14 6.50
C PRO A 103 9.93 -13.14 7.49
N CYS A 104 9.92 -12.83 8.79
CA CYS A 104 10.46 -13.75 9.81
C CYS A 104 9.64 -15.05 9.88
N ALA A 105 8.32 -14.96 9.75
CA ALA A 105 7.43 -16.12 9.78
C ALA A 105 7.44 -16.94 8.48
N GLU A 106 7.86 -16.35 7.36
CA GLU A 106 8.09 -17.05 6.10
C GLU A 106 9.38 -17.90 6.17
N LEU A 107 10.45 -17.32 6.73
CA LEU A 107 11.73 -18.03 6.91
C LEU A 107 11.65 -19.22 7.89
N GLU A 108 10.78 -19.19 8.89
CA GLU A 108 10.56 -20.31 9.81
C GLU A 108 9.84 -21.52 9.18
N LYS A 109 9.16 -21.33 8.03
CA LYS A 109 8.44 -22.41 7.34
C LYS A 109 9.31 -23.19 6.35
N ASP A 110 10.47 -22.65 6.01
CA ASP A 110 11.41 -23.23 5.04
C ASP A 110 12.55 -24.03 5.73
N ILE A 111 12.45 -24.27 7.05
CA ILE A 111 13.32 -25.15 7.86
C ILE A 111 12.53 -26.40 8.26
#